data_AF-A0A5N5CWX0-F1
#
_entry.id   AF-A0A5N5CWX0-F1
#
_cell.length_a   1.000
_cell.length_b   1.000
_cell.length_c   1.000
_cell.angle_alpha   90.00
_cell.angle_beta   90.00
_cell.angle_gamma   90.00
#
_symmetry.space_group_name_H-M   'P 1'
#
loop_
_entity.id
_entity.type
_entity.pdbx_description
1 polymer ?
#
loop_
_entity_poly.entity_id
_entity_poly.type
_entity_poly.pdbx_seq_one_letter_code
_entity_poly.pdbx_strand_id
1 'polypeptide(L)'
;MTFRRAIVTEILLSLVAGALADCSISGTTTIQSEADATALASCTTLSGSIAIATHFAGDISLDNIKTITGTLSARNVRGLTGLSGDSLEEIGTFHLEDLLLLNTLNFPHLTSVDTISWSILNDLSFLSFMDGISKAKDVNIQYTFLNSLEGLAFEEVDTLSISHNNCLQNIEMPLTRVTKDLYLYANSNKLAVVFDDLQWAYNVTITNARTISLPSLTSVNGSVGFYATSVDELTLENLETIGGALAISSNPDLTDVSLPALRSVCGGFFIDHNPQLQELYLDALTSICGALRVSGNLSSVSFNSLNDVGGAFSLTSSQDGLDCSPFDALHEDAWSNKDYLIERYFIRSLHRYINLGLCTSYSQCNLWLVEFKHFCFGQYNCNHSGVVHWGQLTKA
;
A
#
# COMPACT_ATOMS: atom_id res chain seq x y z
N MET A 1 -36.43 70.59 30.13
CA MET A 1 -36.17 69.14 30.21
C MET A 1 -37.24 68.44 29.40
N THR A 2 -36.85 67.94 28.24
CA THR A 2 -37.73 67.51 27.15
C THR A 2 -37.62 66.00 27.05
N PHE A 3 -38.63 65.25 27.49
CA PHE A 3 -38.66 63.80 27.31
C PHE A 3 -39.35 63.47 25.98
N ARG A 4 -38.56 63.06 24.99
CA ARG A 4 -39.04 62.52 23.71
C ARG A 4 -39.53 61.08 23.92
N ARG A 5 -40.74 60.80 23.44
CA ARG A 5 -41.28 59.44 23.26
C ARG A 5 -40.48 58.71 22.19
N ALA A 6 -39.92 57.54 22.52
CA ALA A 6 -39.39 56.60 21.55
C ALA A 6 -40.53 55.74 21.02
N ILE A 7 -40.72 55.73 19.70
CA ILE A 7 -41.58 54.78 18.99
C ILE A 7 -40.67 53.61 18.63
N VAL A 8 -40.94 52.44 19.22
CA VAL A 8 -40.30 51.18 18.83
C VAL A 8 -41.15 50.60 17.71
N THR A 9 -40.58 50.53 16.51
CA THR A 9 -41.19 49.87 15.36
C THR A 9 -40.70 48.43 15.36
N GLU A 10 -41.56 47.48 15.75
CA GLU A 10 -41.28 46.05 15.59
C GLU A 10 -41.40 45.68 14.11
N ILE A 11 -40.26 45.38 13.49
CA ILE A 11 -40.20 44.76 12.17
C ILE A 11 -40.43 43.26 12.39
N LEU A 12 -41.62 42.77 12.04
CA LEU A 12 -41.90 41.35 11.90
C LEU A 12 -41.09 40.81 10.71
N LEU A 13 -39.93 40.19 10.98
CA LEU A 13 -39.33 39.25 10.03
C LEU A 13 -40.17 37.97 10.06
N SER A 14 -40.97 37.75 9.01
CA SER A 14 -41.54 36.44 8.74
C SER A 14 -40.41 35.49 8.33
N LEU A 15 -39.92 34.68 9.26
CA LEU A 15 -39.17 33.47 8.94
C LEU A 15 -40.12 32.53 8.21
N VAL A 16 -40.03 32.50 6.88
CA VAL A 16 -40.52 31.34 6.13
C VAL A 16 -39.51 30.23 6.42
N ALA A 17 -39.79 29.43 7.43
CA ALA A 17 -39.16 28.12 7.58
C ALA A 17 -39.62 27.29 6.38
N GLY A 18 -38.90 27.39 5.26
CA GLY A 18 -39.02 26.39 4.20
C GLY A 18 -38.69 25.05 4.83
N ALA A 19 -39.62 24.11 4.82
CA ALA A 19 -39.34 22.77 5.28
C ALA A 19 -38.17 22.23 4.45
N LEU A 20 -37.05 21.97 5.11
CA LEU A 20 -35.92 21.28 4.50
C LEU A 20 -36.42 19.94 3.97
N ALA A 21 -36.17 19.67 2.69
CA ALA A 21 -36.75 18.54 2.00
C ALA A 21 -35.71 17.45 1.72
N ASP A 22 -36.16 16.21 1.69
CA ASP A 22 -35.43 15.13 1.03
C ASP A 22 -35.66 15.26 -0.49
N CYS A 23 -34.55 15.36 -1.22
CA CYS A 23 -34.56 15.45 -2.67
C CYS A 23 -34.28 14.08 -3.25
N SER A 24 -35.30 13.47 -3.86
CA SER A 24 -35.13 12.25 -4.64
C SER A 24 -34.88 12.59 -6.09
N ILE A 25 -33.67 12.30 -6.55
CA ILE A 25 -33.22 12.53 -7.92
C ILE A 25 -32.99 11.16 -8.55
N SER A 26 -33.75 10.83 -9.59
CA SER A 26 -33.53 9.59 -10.34
C SER A 26 -32.25 9.72 -11.18
N GLY A 27 -31.11 9.32 -10.62
CA GLY A 27 -29.82 9.31 -11.31
C GLY A 27 -28.90 10.47 -10.90
N THR A 28 -28.39 11.21 -11.88
CA THR A 28 -27.37 12.26 -11.66
C THR A 28 -27.89 13.64 -12.04
N THR A 29 -27.77 14.59 -11.13
CA THR A 29 -27.93 16.02 -11.42
C THR A 29 -26.59 16.63 -11.77
N THR A 30 -26.54 17.38 -12.87
CA THR A 30 -25.31 18.07 -13.31
C THR A 30 -25.36 19.53 -12.90
N ILE A 31 -24.38 19.98 -12.13
CA ILE A 31 -24.13 21.40 -11.81
C ILE A 31 -23.34 22.02 -12.97
N GLN A 32 -23.94 22.96 -13.68
CA GLN A 32 -23.31 23.70 -14.77
C GLN A 32 -22.92 25.13 -14.35
N SER A 33 -23.48 25.62 -13.24
CA SER A 33 -23.27 26.94 -12.69
C SER A 33 -23.45 26.95 -11.17
N GLU A 34 -22.97 27.99 -10.49
CA GLU A 34 -23.19 28.20 -9.04
C GLU A 34 -24.69 28.27 -8.68
N ALA A 35 -25.53 28.73 -9.61
CA ALA A 35 -26.98 28.79 -9.42
C ALA A 35 -27.60 27.39 -9.30
N ASP A 36 -27.07 26.39 -10.01
CA ASP A 36 -27.53 25.00 -9.92
C ASP A 36 -27.20 24.42 -8.53
N ALA A 37 -26.00 24.71 -8.00
CA ALA A 37 -25.61 24.32 -6.65
C ALA A 37 -26.51 24.99 -5.60
N THR A 38 -26.77 26.29 -5.76
CA THR A 38 -27.69 27.05 -4.88
C THR A 38 -29.11 26.49 -4.91
N ALA A 39 -29.60 26.01 -6.06
CA ALA A 39 -30.92 25.39 -6.16
C ALA A 39 -31.03 24.09 -5.35
N LEU A 40 -29.91 23.38 -5.15
CA LEU A 40 -29.84 22.18 -4.31
C LEU A 40 -29.79 22.49 -2.81
N ALA A 41 -29.54 23.75 -2.39
CA ALA A 41 -29.46 24.12 -0.98
C ALA A 41 -30.78 23.97 -0.20
N SER A 42 -31.90 23.75 -0.89
CA SER A 42 -33.18 23.39 -0.26
C SER A 42 -33.27 21.91 0.17
N CYS A 43 -32.32 21.10 -0.30
CA CYS A 43 -32.21 19.68 -0.02
C CYS A 43 -31.32 19.43 1.20
N THR A 44 -31.78 18.63 2.16
CA THR A 44 -30.91 18.13 3.24
C THR A 44 -30.33 16.77 2.89
N THR A 45 -31.17 15.85 2.46
CA THR A 45 -30.77 14.56 1.89
C THR A 45 -30.95 14.60 0.38
N LEU A 46 -29.90 14.34 -0.38
CA LEU A 46 -29.96 14.11 -1.82
C LEU A 46 -29.84 12.61 -2.10
N SER A 47 -30.97 11.98 -2.42
CA SER A 47 -31.03 10.60 -2.88
C SER A 47 -30.75 10.55 -4.38
N GLY A 48 -29.49 10.36 -4.76
CA GLY A 48 -29.00 10.44 -6.14
C GLY A 48 -27.54 10.88 -6.20
N SER A 49 -27.06 11.19 -7.41
CA SER A 49 -25.68 11.64 -7.65
C SER A 49 -25.63 13.10 -8.10
N ILE A 50 -24.51 13.76 -7.84
CA ILE A 50 -24.15 15.09 -8.33
C ILE A 50 -22.92 14.95 -9.25
N ALA A 51 -22.95 15.60 -10.41
CA ALA A 51 -21.80 15.76 -11.28
C ALA A 51 -21.54 17.24 -11.57
N ILE A 52 -20.28 17.66 -11.56
CA ILE A 52 -19.88 19.00 -11.98
C ILE A 52 -19.58 18.97 -13.48
N ALA A 53 -20.15 19.92 -14.24
CA ALA A 53 -19.95 19.99 -15.68
C ALA A 53 -18.50 20.31 -16.04
N THR A 54 -17.97 19.65 -17.07
CA THR A 54 -16.55 19.77 -17.49
C THR A 54 -16.08 21.16 -17.88
N HIS A 55 -17.02 22.04 -18.29
CA HIS A 55 -16.72 23.42 -18.68
C HIS A 55 -16.81 24.41 -17.51
N PHE A 56 -17.20 23.96 -16.32
CA PHE A 56 -17.31 24.82 -15.15
C PHE A 56 -15.94 25.39 -14.76
N ALA A 57 -15.94 26.64 -14.31
CA ALA A 57 -14.75 27.32 -13.78
C ALA A 57 -15.14 28.19 -12.58
N GLY A 58 -14.30 28.19 -11.54
CA GLY A 58 -14.56 28.87 -10.27
C GLY A 58 -14.83 27.90 -9.12
N ASP A 59 -15.59 28.34 -8.13
CA ASP A 59 -15.87 27.60 -6.90
C ASP A 59 -17.32 27.10 -6.87
N ILE A 60 -17.55 25.91 -6.30
CA ILE A 60 -18.89 25.37 -6.05
C ILE A 60 -19.06 25.13 -4.55
N SER A 61 -20.14 25.67 -3.98
CA SER A 61 -20.57 25.36 -2.61
C SER A 61 -21.88 24.57 -2.60
N LEU A 62 -21.88 23.43 -1.93
CA LEU A 62 -23.02 22.53 -1.73
C LEU A 62 -23.62 22.73 -0.33
N ASP A 63 -23.93 23.98 0.02
CA ASP A 63 -24.37 24.34 1.36
C ASP A 63 -25.73 23.76 1.71
N ASN A 64 -25.97 23.53 3.01
CA ASN A 64 -27.16 22.94 3.62
C ASN A 64 -27.46 21.46 3.26
N ILE A 65 -26.77 20.89 2.27
CA ILE A 65 -26.85 19.45 1.99
C ILE A 65 -26.06 18.71 3.06
N LYS A 66 -26.72 17.79 3.76
CA LYS A 66 -26.12 16.93 4.80
C LYS A 66 -25.70 15.57 4.26
N THR A 67 -26.48 15.02 3.35
CA THR A 67 -26.24 13.66 2.84
C THR A 67 -26.39 13.61 1.33
N ILE A 68 -25.41 13.02 0.64
CA ILE A 68 -25.50 12.62 -0.76
C ILE A 68 -25.39 11.10 -0.81
N THR A 69 -26.50 10.39 -1.02
CA THR A 69 -26.49 8.92 -0.95
C THR A 69 -25.77 8.27 -2.14
N GLY A 70 -25.65 9.00 -3.25
CA GLY A 70 -24.96 8.55 -4.46
C GLY A 70 -23.55 9.13 -4.56
N THR A 71 -23.16 9.47 -5.78
CA THR A 71 -21.82 9.97 -6.10
C THR A 71 -21.80 11.49 -6.13
N LEU A 72 -20.88 12.13 -5.41
CA LEU A 72 -20.43 13.48 -5.70
C LEU A 72 -19.21 13.40 -6.62
N SER A 73 -19.34 13.89 -7.86
CA SER A 73 -18.31 13.76 -8.88
C SER A 73 -17.91 15.05 -9.57
N ALA A 74 -16.60 15.24 -9.76
CA ALA A 74 -16.03 16.22 -10.67
C ALA A 74 -14.93 15.55 -11.48
N ARG A 75 -15.13 15.44 -12.80
CA ARG A 75 -14.18 14.78 -13.71
C ARG A 75 -13.84 15.70 -14.87
N ASN A 76 -12.55 15.89 -15.15
CA ASN A 76 -12.08 16.77 -16.22
C ASN A 76 -12.60 18.22 -16.09
N VAL A 77 -12.87 18.69 -14.87
CA VAL A 77 -13.33 20.06 -14.59
C VAL A 77 -12.11 20.92 -14.30
N ARG A 78 -11.30 21.16 -15.33
CA ARG A 78 -9.97 21.79 -15.18
C ARG A 78 -10.02 23.26 -14.74
N GLY A 79 -11.19 23.90 -14.80
CA GLY A 79 -11.41 25.25 -14.29
C GLY A 79 -11.88 25.33 -12.83
N LEU A 80 -12.21 24.20 -12.19
CA LEU A 80 -12.69 24.16 -10.82
C LEU A 80 -11.55 24.54 -9.86
N THR A 81 -11.74 25.59 -9.08
CA THR A 81 -10.76 26.07 -8.09
C THR A 81 -11.10 25.64 -6.67
N GLY A 82 -12.39 25.49 -6.37
CA GLY A 82 -12.88 25.14 -5.05
C GLY A 82 -14.14 24.29 -5.09
N LEU A 83 -14.21 23.32 -4.18
CA LEU A 83 -15.39 22.52 -3.91
C LEU A 83 -15.61 22.46 -2.40
N SER A 84 -16.75 22.97 -1.95
CA SER A 84 -17.07 23.09 -0.53
C SER A 84 -18.52 22.74 -0.21
N GLY A 85 -18.81 22.61 1.08
CA GLY A 85 -20.16 22.56 1.61
C GLY A 85 -20.13 22.69 3.12
N ASP A 86 -20.96 23.58 3.68
CA ASP A 86 -20.96 23.89 5.11
C ASP A 86 -21.52 22.78 6.01
N SER A 87 -22.37 21.90 5.48
CA SER A 87 -23.20 20.99 6.28
C SER A 87 -23.05 19.51 5.89
N LEU A 88 -22.24 19.19 4.89
CA LEU A 88 -22.17 17.84 4.32
C LEU A 88 -21.50 16.88 5.30
N GLU A 89 -22.26 15.88 5.75
CA GLU A 89 -21.87 14.88 6.76
C GLU A 89 -21.56 13.51 6.12
N GLU A 90 -22.31 13.14 5.08
CA GLU A 90 -22.24 11.81 4.45
C GLU A 90 -22.26 11.85 2.92
N ILE A 91 -21.41 11.04 2.27
CA ILE A 91 -21.39 10.83 0.82
C ILE A 91 -21.30 9.31 0.54
N GLY A 92 -22.02 8.81 -0.47
CA GLY A 92 -21.78 7.47 -0.99
C GLY A 92 -20.39 7.37 -1.64
N THR A 93 -20.22 7.96 -2.82
CA THR A 93 -18.92 7.97 -3.51
C THR A 93 -18.43 9.39 -3.74
N PHE A 94 -17.20 9.69 -3.30
CA PHE A 94 -16.54 10.95 -3.57
C PHE A 94 -15.47 10.77 -4.64
N HIS A 95 -15.80 11.19 -5.87
CA HIS A 95 -14.97 10.94 -7.03
C HIS A 95 -14.45 12.25 -7.66
N LEU A 96 -13.15 12.47 -7.58
CA LEU A 96 -12.47 13.66 -8.10
C LEU A 96 -11.37 13.23 -9.06
N GLU A 97 -11.42 13.70 -10.31
CA GLU A 97 -10.49 13.28 -11.36
C GLU A 97 -10.13 14.43 -12.31
N ASP A 98 -8.84 14.63 -12.59
CA ASP A 98 -8.33 15.63 -13.55
C ASP A 98 -8.84 17.04 -13.25
N LEU A 99 -8.52 17.51 -12.03
CA LEU A 99 -8.90 18.82 -11.50
C LEU A 99 -7.63 19.65 -11.26
N LEU A 100 -7.09 20.20 -12.35
CA LEU A 100 -5.75 20.81 -12.37
C LEU A 100 -5.61 22.08 -11.53
N LEU A 101 -6.71 22.79 -11.24
CA LEU A 101 -6.72 24.05 -10.50
C LEU A 101 -7.42 23.94 -9.13
N LEU A 102 -7.89 22.76 -8.75
CA LEU A 102 -8.58 22.57 -7.48
C LEU A 102 -7.58 22.72 -6.35
N ASN A 103 -7.66 23.83 -5.61
CA ASN A 103 -6.81 24.12 -4.47
C ASN A 103 -7.59 24.16 -3.15
N THR A 104 -8.92 24.20 -3.20
CA THR A 104 -9.78 24.21 -2.02
C THR A 104 -10.74 23.02 -2.05
N LEU A 105 -10.58 22.11 -1.08
CA LEU A 105 -11.52 21.03 -0.81
C LEU A 105 -11.94 21.11 0.66
N ASN A 106 -13.13 21.66 0.93
CA ASN A 106 -13.54 22.06 2.28
C ASN A 106 -14.93 21.53 2.65
N PHE A 107 -14.97 20.51 3.48
CA PHE A 107 -16.19 19.92 4.00
C PHE A 107 -16.01 19.66 5.50
N PRO A 108 -16.17 20.71 6.35
CA PRO A 108 -15.77 20.65 7.75
C PRO A 108 -16.50 19.58 8.57
N HIS A 109 -17.72 19.20 8.18
CA HIS A 109 -18.55 18.22 8.88
C HIS A 109 -18.58 16.82 8.23
N LEU A 110 -17.81 16.61 7.16
CA LEU A 110 -17.82 15.33 6.43
C LEU A 110 -17.10 14.26 7.26
N THR A 111 -17.85 13.27 7.71
CA THR A 111 -17.33 12.20 8.58
C THR A 111 -17.44 10.81 7.94
N SER A 112 -18.32 10.62 6.96
CA SER A 112 -18.55 9.33 6.32
C SER A 112 -18.57 9.42 4.80
N VAL A 113 -17.71 8.63 4.15
CA VAL A 113 -17.68 8.47 2.70
C VAL A 113 -17.51 6.99 2.36
N ASP A 114 -18.46 6.30 1.73
CA ASP A 114 -18.28 4.86 1.44
C ASP A 114 -17.05 4.60 0.54
N THR A 115 -16.83 5.44 -0.47
CA THR A 115 -15.70 5.32 -1.40
C THR A 115 -15.06 6.66 -1.73
N ILE A 116 -13.75 6.78 -1.52
CA ILE A 116 -12.95 7.93 -1.92
C ILE A 116 -12.13 7.53 -3.16
N SER A 117 -12.27 8.29 -4.24
CA SER A 117 -11.52 8.07 -5.49
C SER A 117 -11.00 9.40 -6.01
N TRP A 118 -9.76 9.74 -5.65
CA TRP A 118 -9.10 10.99 -6.03
C TRP A 118 -7.92 10.71 -6.94
N SER A 119 -7.87 11.39 -8.09
CA SER A 119 -6.83 11.22 -9.08
C SER A 119 -6.53 12.53 -9.78
N ILE A 120 -5.25 12.87 -9.94
CA ILE A 120 -4.82 14.05 -10.73
C ILE A 120 -5.41 15.35 -10.13
N LEU A 121 -5.01 15.65 -8.90
CA LEU A 121 -5.39 16.86 -8.15
C LEU A 121 -4.15 17.74 -7.93
N ASN A 122 -3.74 18.44 -8.99
CA ASN A 122 -2.39 19.00 -9.08
C ASN A 122 -2.13 20.25 -8.22
N ASP A 123 -3.18 20.94 -7.77
CA ASP A 123 -3.05 22.16 -6.97
C ASP A 123 -3.55 21.98 -5.52
N LEU A 124 -4.03 20.76 -5.19
CA LEU A 124 -4.56 20.45 -3.86
C LEU A 124 -3.42 20.02 -2.93
N SER A 125 -3.03 20.91 -2.03
CA SER A 125 -1.87 20.72 -1.14
C SER A 125 -2.21 20.24 0.27
N PHE A 126 -3.45 20.44 0.72
CA PHE A 126 -3.95 20.07 2.04
C PHE A 126 -5.45 19.78 1.97
N LEU A 127 -5.97 19.10 2.98
CA LEU A 127 -7.39 18.81 3.15
C LEU A 127 -7.96 19.70 4.26
N SER A 128 -9.22 20.12 4.13
CA SER A 128 -9.94 20.90 5.13
C SER A 128 -11.16 20.12 5.63
N PHE A 129 -10.92 19.00 6.33
CA PHE A 129 -11.96 18.19 6.98
C PHE A 129 -11.81 18.30 8.50
N MET A 130 -12.45 19.31 9.08
CA MET A 130 -12.30 19.66 10.50
C MET A 130 -12.73 18.52 11.44
N ASP A 131 -13.89 17.90 11.19
CA ASP A 131 -14.38 16.78 11.99
C ASP A 131 -13.70 15.44 11.61
N GLY A 132 -13.00 15.41 10.47
CA GLY A 132 -12.27 14.27 9.94
C GLY A 132 -13.17 13.18 9.33
N ILE A 133 -12.79 12.67 8.16
CA ILE A 133 -13.48 11.52 7.56
C ILE A 133 -13.03 10.26 8.30
N SER A 134 -13.92 9.69 9.12
CA SER A 134 -13.64 8.53 9.98
C SER A 134 -14.12 7.21 9.40
N LYS A 135 -15.01 7.24 8.40
CA LYS A 135 -15.55 6.03 7.75
C LYS A 135 -15.32 6.06 6.25
N ALA A 136 -14.66 5.02 5.75
CA ALA A 136 -14.62 4.66 4.34
C ALA A 136 -14.39 3.17 4.16
N LYS A 137 -14.89 2.58 3.07
CA LYS A 137 -14.58 1.19 2.70
C LYS A 137 -13.39 1.12 1.77
N ASP A 138 -13.44 1.89 0.68
CA ASP A 138 -12.41 1.86 -0.35
C ASP A 138 -11.86 3.27 -0.56
N VAL A 139 -10.55 3.45 -0.35
CA VAL A 139 -9.85 4.72 -0.46
C VAL A 139 -8.75 4.59 -1.51
N ASN A 140 -8.88 5.32 -2.60
CA ASN A 140 -7.86 5.45 -3.62
C ASN A 140 -7.50 6.92 -3.82
N ILE A 141 -6.27 7.30 -3.45
CA ILE A 141 -5.75 8.66 -3.60
C ILE A 141 -4.46 8.59 -4.40
N GLN A 142 -4.47 9.15 -5.60
CA GLN A 142 -3.33 9.09 -6.49
C GLN A 142 -3.07 10.36 -7.28
N TYR A 143 -1.81 10.57 -7.66
CA TYR A 143 -1.38 11.71 -8.46
C TYR A 143 -1.86 13.07 -7.89
N THR A 144 -1.80 13.23 -6.57
CA THR A 144 -2.15 14.49 -5.89
C THR A 144 -0.90 15.23 -5.42
N PHE A 145 -1.06 16.51 -5.11
CA PHE A 145 -0.02 17.35 -4.51
C PHE A 145 -0.16 17.49 -2.99
N LEU A 146 -0.96 16.62 -2.36
CA LEU A 146 -1.15 16.60 -0.92
C LEU A 146 0.19 16.36 -0.20
N ASN A 147 0.46 17.17 0.82
CA ASN A 147 1.65 17.02 1.66
C ASN A 147 1.44 16.05 2.83
N SER A 148 0.19 15.94 3.29
CA SER A 148 -0.28 15.00 4.31
C SER A 148 -1.70 14.52 3.98
N LEU A 149 -2.17 13.50 4.69
CA LEU A 149 -3.56 13.04 4.67
C LEU A 149 -4.33 13.45 5.95
N GLU A 150 -3.90 14.52 6.62
CA GLU A 150 -4.58 15.05 7.80
C GLU A 150 -6.04 15.38 7.47
N GLY A 151 -6.96 15.01 8.35
CA GLY A 151 -8.40 15.04 8.10
C GLY A 151 -8.98 13.72 7.57
N LEU A 152 -8.15 12.71 7.29
CA LEU A 152 -8.58 11.31 7.10
C LEU A 152 -8.21 10.49 8.34
N ALA A 153 -9.20 9.90 8.99
CA ALA A 153 -9.05 9.26 10.30
C ALA A 153 -9.78 7.90 10.37
N PHE A 154 -9.54 7.03 9.38
CA PHE A 154 -10.23 5.74 9.27
C PHE A 154 -9.79 4.76 10.36
N GLU A 155 -10.75 4.12 11.02
CA GLU A 155 -10.48 3.01 11.95
C GLU A 155 -10.34 1.67 11.22
N GLU A 156 -11.17 1.44 10.21
CA GLU A 156 -11.18 0.25 9.37
C GLU A 156 -11.49 0.61 7.91
N VAL A 157 -10.82 -0.05 6.98
CA VAL A 157 -11.08 0.01 5.53
C VAL A 157 -11.00 -1.38 4.92
N ASP A 158 -11.68 -1.58 3.79
CA ASP A 158 -11.41 -2.74 2.93
C ASP A 158 -10.09 -2.53 2.20
N THR A 159 -9.97 -1.40 1.49
CA THR A 159 -8.82 -1.08 0.65
C THR A 159 -8.30 0.33 0.94
N LEU A 160 -7.01 0.45 1.22
CA LEU A 160 -6.31 1.73 1.26
C LEU A 160 -5.18 1.74 0.23
N SER A 161 -5.43 2.41 -0.89
CA SER A 161 -4.48 2.59 -1.99
C SER A 161 -4.03 4.05 -2.07
N ILE A 162 -2.80 4.32 -1.66
CA ILE A 162 -2.19 5.65 -1.76
C ILE A 162 -1.00 5.55 -2.69
N SER A 163 -1.09 6.15 -3.88
CA SER A 163 -0.02 5.98 -4.87
C SER A 163 0.32 7.21 -5.69
N HIS A 164 1.58 7.32 -6.14
CA HIS A 164 2.02 8.41 -7.00
C HIS A 164 1.81 9.83 -6.42
N ASN A 165 1.82 9.97 -5.09
CA ASN A 165 1.73 11.26 -4.41
C ASN A 165 3.15 11.72 -4.01
N ASN A 166 3.85 12.36 -4.94
CA ASN A 166 5.28 12.69 -4.80
C ASN A 166 5.57 13.75 -3.72
N CYS A 167 4.57 14.56 -3.36
CA CYS A 167 4.67 15.58 -2.31
C CYS A 167 4.37 15.03 -0.91
N LEU A 168 3.72 13.87 -0.82
CA LEU A 168 3.20 13.32 0.43
C LEU A 168 4.34 12.89 1.35
N GLN A 169 4.52 13.61 2.47
CA GLN A 169 5.61 13.37 3.41
C GLN A 169 5.22 12.40 4.53
N ASN A 170 3.94 12.33 4.88
CA ASN A 170 3.45 11.51 5.98
C ASN A 170 2.12 10.86 5.62
N ILE A 171 1.97 9.58 5.97
CA ILE A 171 0.70 8.87 6.02
C ILE A 171 0.55 8.38 7.46
N GLU A 172 -0.38 9.00 8.17
CA GLU A 172 -0.68 8.71 9.57
C GLU A 172 -2.19 8.80 9.79
N MET A 173 -2.75 7.77 10.43
CA MET A 173 -4.17 7.66 10.76
C MET A 173 -4.37 6.56 11.79
N PRO A 174 -5.46 6.61 12.59
CA PRO A 174 -5.79 5.61 13.62
C PRO A 174 -6.35 4.31 13.01
N LEU A 175 -5.71 3.81 11.96
CA LEU A 175 -6.13 2.63 11.22
C LEU A 175 -5.80 1.38 12.00
N THR A 176 -6.83 0.65 12.43
CA THR A 176 -6.70 -0.59 13.20
C THR A 176 -6.78 -1.84 12.33
N ARG A 177 -7.51 -1.77 11.20
CA ARG A 177 -7.83 -2.95 10.39
C ARG A 177 -7.94 -2.67 8.89
N VAL A 178 -7.34 -3.54 8.07
CA VAL A 178 -7.46 -3.52 6.60
C VAL A 178 -7.94 -4.86 6.06
N THR A 179 -9.15 -4.93 5.50
CA THR A 179 -9.80 -6.22 5.15
C THR A 179 -9.41 -6.83 3.81
N LYS A 180 -8.82 -6.05 2.90
CA LYS A 180 -8.31 -6.52 1.61
C LYS A 180 -6.88 -6.09 1.38
N ASP A 181 -6.63 -4.81 1.03
CA ASP A 181 -5.32 -4.38 0.56
C ASP A 181 -4.91 -3.04 1.16
N LEU A 182 -3.79 -3.04 1.88
CA LEU A 182 -3.02 -1.85 2.20
C LEU A 182 -1.91 -1.72 1.15
N TYR A 183 -2.04 -0.76 0.24
CA TYR A 183 -1.15 -0.58 -0.90
C TYR A 183 -0.60 0.84 -0.95
N LEU A 184 0.66 1.00 -0.55
CA LEU A 184 1.37 2.28 -0.60
C LEU A 184 2.48 2.17 -1.66
N TYR A 185 2.36 2.92 -2.76
CA TYR A 185 3.26 2.76 -3.91
C TYR A 185 3.67 4.08 -4.57
N ALA A 186 4.95 4.23 -4.93
CA ALA A 186 5.45 5.37 -5.69
C ALA A 186 5.08 6.75 -5.11
N ASN A 187 5.01 6.88 -3.78
CA ASN A 187 4.83 8.16 -3.11
C ASN A 187 6.19 8.87 -2.92
N SER A 188 6.22 9.97 -2.16
CA SER A 188 7.46 10.70 -1.89
C SER A 188 8.56 9.79 -1.33
N ASN A 189 9.80 10.01 -1.75
CA ASN A 189 10.97 9.28 -1.24
C ASN A 189 11.33 9.60 0.23
N LYS A 190 10.61 10.54 0.83
CA LYS A 190 10.70 10.95 2.24
C LYS A 190 9.50 10.47 3.06
N LEU A 191 8.64 9.62 2.48
CA LEU A 191 7.39 9.22 3.09
C LEU A 191 7.64 8.51 4.43
N ALA A 192 7.08 9.07 5.51
CA ALA A 192 6.87 8.38 6.76
C ALA A 192 5.51 7.65 6.72
N VAL A 193 5.52 6.36 7.06
CA VAL A 193 4.30 5.55 7.20
C VAL A 193 4.12 5.22 8.67
N VAL A 194 3.02 5.68 9.25
CA VAL A 194 2.71 5.54 10.68
C VAL A 194 1.30 4.97 10.83
N PHE A 195 1.21 3.69 11.16
CA PHE A 195 -0.05 3.06 11.56
C PHE A 195 0.16 2.36 12.90
N ASP A 196 0.32 3.16 13.95
CA ASP A 196 0.67 2.67 15.28
C ASP A 196 -0.40 1.75 15.87
N ASP A 197 -1.66 1.94 15.48
CA ASP A 197 -2.80 1.15 15.94
C ASP A 197 -3.16 -0.02 15.02
N LEU A 198 -2.46 -0.22 13.89
CA LEU A 198 -2.80 -1.28 12.92
C LEU A 198 -2.54 -2.64 13.53
N GLN A 199 -3.59 -3.36 13.86
CA GLN A 199 -3.52 -4.67 14.53
C GLN A 199 -3.55 -5.83 13.56
N TRP A 200 -4.32 -5.68 12.47
CA TRP A 200 -4.55 -6.76 11.52
C TRP A 200 -4.72 -6.22 10.10
N ALA A 201 -4.14 -6.91 9.12
CA ALA A 201 -4.33 -6.61 7.71
C ALA A 201 -4.51 -7.91 6.90
N TYR A 202 -5.18 -7.83 5.76
CA TYR A 202 -5.20 -8.95 4.82
C TYR A 202 -3.94 -8.93 3.96
N ASN A 203 -3.74 -7.96 3.08
CA ASN A 203 -2.46 -7.75 2.38
C ASN A 203 -1.82 -6.41 2.77
N VAL A 204 -0.49 -6.39 2.86
CA VAL A 204 0.31 -5.19 3.07
C VAL A 204 1.38 -5.11 1.98
N THR A 205 1.43 -4.01 1.25
CA THR A 205 2.53 -3.70 0.32
C THR A 205 2.91 -2.24 0.49
N ILE A 206 4.16 -2.01 0.88
CA ILE A 206 4.72 -0.68 1.09
C ILE A 206 5.96 -0.52 0.23
N THR A 207 5.97 0.52 -0.60
CA THR A 207 7.14 0.93 -1.38
C THR A 207 7.53 2.38 -1.12
N ASN A 208 8.82 2.69 -1.33
CA ASN A 208 9.34 4.06 -1.26
C ASN A 208 9.13 4.80 0.08
N ALA A 209 9.03 4.09 1.19
CA ALA A 209 8.98 4.68 2.52
C ALA A 209 10.40 4.94 3.08
N ARG A 210 10.58 6.06 3.80
CA ARG A 210 11.80 6.38 4.56
C ARG A 210 11.72 5.86 6.00
N THR A 211 10.53 5.83 6.59
CA THR A 211 10.26 5.21 7.89
C THR A 211 8.95 4.45 7.83
N ILE A 212 8.86 3.36 8.61
CA ILE A 212 7.68 2.51 8.72
C ILE A 212 7.48 2.20 10.20
N SER A 213 6.33 2.57 10.76
CA SER A 213 5.91 2.25 12.13
C SER A 213 4.62 1.44 12.09
N LEU A 214 4.71 0.17 12.50
CA LEU A 214 3.58 -0.77 12.60
C LEU A 214 3.63 -1.57 13.93
N PRO A 215 3.84 -0.91 15.08
CA PRO A 215 4.12 -1.59 16.35
C PRO A 215 2.99 -2.53 16.79
N SER A 216 1.73 -2.22 16.50
CA SER A 216 0.59 -3.05 16.93
C SER A 216 0.27 -4.20 15.98
N LEU A 217 0.95 -4.33 14.83
CA LEU A 217 0.58 -5.31 13.81
C LEU A 217 0.89 -6.73 14.30
N THR A 218 -0.16 -7.51 14.56
CA THR A 218 -0.05 -8.87 15.10
C THR A 218 -0.22 -9.96 14.05
N SER A 219 -1.02 -9.71 13.01
CA SER A 219 -1.30 -10.73 11.99
C SER A 219 -1.58 -10.14 10.62
N VAL A 220 -1.05 -10.81 9.61
CA VAL A 220 -1.35 -10.58 8.19
C VAL A 220 -1.91 -11.87 7.59
N ASN A 221 -3.16 -11.88 7.13
CA ASN A 221 -3.77 -13.13 6.60
C ASN A 221 -3.30 -13.50 5.19
N GLY A 222 -3.03 -12.49 4.38
CA GLY A 222 -2.45 -12.60 3.05
C GLY A 222 -0.94 -12.37 3.11
N SER A 223 -0.41 -11.61 2.15
CA SER A 223 1.04 -11.38 2.03
C SER A 223 1.44 -10.01 2.56
N VAL A 224 2.67 -9.91 3.06
CA VAL A 224 3.31 -8.66 3.46
C VAL A 224 4.58 -8.44 2.62
N GLY A 225 4.68 -7.25 2.05
CA GLY A 225 5.74 -6.87 1.12
C GLY A 225 6.31 -5.49 1.40
N PHE A 226 7.64 -5.41 1.53
CA PHE A 226 8.39 -4.15 1.67
C PHE A 226 9.40 -4.05 0.52
N TYR A 227 9.17 -3.11 -0.40
CA TYR A 227 9.92 -3.02 -1.65
C TYR A 227 10.50 -1.63 -1.89
N ALA A 228 11.76 -1.54 -2.32
CA ALA A 228 12.32 -0.25 -2.74
C ALA A 228 12.13 0.88 -1.70
N THR A 229 12.19 0.54 -0.42
CA THR A 229 12.17 1.49 0.69
C THR A 229 13.59 1.96 1.00
N SER A 230 13.72 3.06 1.73
CA SER A 230 14.98 3.62 2.22
C SER A 230 15.05 3.59 3.74
N VAL A 231 14.36 2.62 4.36
CA VAL A 231 14.46 2.38 5.80
C VAL A 231 15.82 1.78 6.13
N ASP A 232 16.42 2.22 7.24
CA ASP A 232 17.69 1.67 7.72
C ASP A 232 17.43 0.35 8.48
N GLU A 233 16.35 0.29 9.26
CA GLU A 233 15.93 -0.89 10.03
C GLU A 233 14.45 -1.20 9.80
N LEU A 234 14.07 -2.48 9.79
CA LEU A 234 12.68 -2.92 9.74
C LEU A 234 12.37 -3.83 10.93
N THR A 235 11.54 -3.31 11.84
CA THR A 235 11.13 -4.02 13.06
C THR A 235 9.61 -4.12 13.13
N LEU A 236 9.09 -5.35 13.24
CA LEU A 236 7.67 -5.61 13.53
C LEU A 236 7.58 -6.45 14.81
N GLU A 237 7.62 -5.78 15.95
CA GLU A 237 7.82 -6.41 17.26
C GLU A 237 6.74 -7.45 17.60
N ASN A 238 5.49 -7.16 17.24
CA ASN A 238 4.32 -7.94 17.64
C ASN A 238 3.76 -8.84 16.53
N LEU A 239 4.35 -8.84 15.32
CA LEU A 239 3.84 -9.63 14.20
C LEU A 239 4.07 -11.11 14.46
N GLU A 240 2.99 -11.87 14.66
CA GLU A 240 3.04 -13.30 15.00
C GLU A 240 2.85 -14.21 13.79
N THR A 241 1.96 -13.83 12.85
CA THR A 241 1.59 -14.71 11.73
C THR A 241 1.45 -13.99 10.41
N ILE A 242 1.93 -14.64 9.34
CA ILE A 242 1.69 -14.25 7.95
C ILE A 242 1.06 -15.45 7.24
N GLY A 243 -0.18 -15.32 6.76
CA GLY A 243 -0.89 -16.41 6.08
C GLY A 243 -0.45 -16.62 4.62
N GLY A 244 0.17 -15.63 4.00
CA GLY A 244 0.75 -15.67 2.66
C GLY A 244 2.27 -15.56 2.69
N ALA A 245 2.83 -14.81 1.73
CA ALA A 245 4.28 -14.61 1.62
C ALA A 245 4.77 -13.42 2.44
N LEU A 246 6.00 -13.52 2.95
CA LEU A 246 6.82 -12.38 3.36
C LEU A 246 7.81 -12.06 2.23
N ALA A 247 7.84 -10.82 1.79
CA ALA A 247 8.82 -10.34 0.82
C ALA A 247 9.46 -9.02 1.28
N ILE A 248 10.78 -9.01 1.44
CA ILE A 248 11.56 -7.81 1.74
C ILE A 248 12.62 -7.70 0.64
N SER A 249 12.41 -6.81 -0.33
CA SER A 249 13.27 -6.78 -1.51
C SER A 249 13.64 -5.37 -1.97
N SER A 250 14.84 -5.25 -2.52
CA SER A 250 15.32 -4.03 -3.16
C SER A 250 15.40 -2.82 -2.21
N ASN A 251 15.69 -3.04 -0.93
CA ASN A 251 15.87 -1.97 0.06
C ASN A 251 17.38 -1.70 0.22
N PRO A 252 17.94 -0.70 -0.48
CA PRO A 252 19.40 -0.49 -0.56
C PRO A 252 20.05 -0.09 0.76
N ASP A 253 19.30 0.56 1.65
CA ASP A 253 19.80 1.13 2.91
C ASP A 253 19.52 0.22 4.13
N LEU A 254 18.73 -0.84 3.94
CA LEU A 254 18.30 -1.74 5.01
C LEU A 254 19.48 -2.57 5.56
N THR A 255 19.80 -2.39 6.84
CA THR A 255 20.87 -3.11 7.55
C THR A 255 20.35 -4.21 8.47
N ASP A 256 19.15 -4.05 9.04
CA ASP A 256 18.62 -4.92 10.08
C ASP A 256 17.14 -5.25 9.85
N VAL A 257 16.78 -6.53 10.01
CA VAL A 257 15.39 -6.99 10.05
C VAL A 257 15.14 -7.76 11.34
N SER A 258 14.17 -7.29 12.14
CA SER A 258 13.79 -7.90 13.40
C SER A 258 12.29 -8.20 13.47
N LEU A 259 11.96 -9.48 13.58
CA LEU A 259 10.59 -9.98 13.62
C LEU A 259 10.48 -11.00 14.79
N PRO A 260 10.71 -10.55 16.04
CA PRO A 260 11.00 -11.44 17.17
C PRO A 260 9.79 -12.28 17.61
N ALA A 261 8.57 -11.84 17.32
CA ALA A 261 7.34 -12.56 17.63
C ALA A 261 6.84 -13.46 16.48
N LEU A 262 7.43 -13.37 15.28
CA LEU A 262 6.91 -14.07 14.10
C LEU A 262 7.08 -15.58 14.26
N ARG A 263 5.98 -16.32 14.26
CA ARG A 263 5.95 -17.77 14.47
C ARG A 263 5.78 -18.56 13.18
N SER A 264 4.99 -18.05 12.24
CA SER A 264 4.68 -18.79 11.01
C SER A 264 4.48 -17.92 9.78
N VAL A 265 4.98 -18.40 8.64
CA VAL A 265 4.72 -17.85 7.30
C VAL A 265 4.14 -18.95 6.41
N CYS A 266 2.86 -18.84 6.03
CA CYS A 266 2.16 -19.85 5.22
C CYS A 266 2.27 -19.64 3.71
N GLY A 267 3.40 -19.07 3.27
CA GLY A 267 3.76 -18.83 1.87
C GLY A 267 5.28 -18.82 1.71
N GLY A 268 5.78 -18.10 0.71
CA GLY A 268 7.22 -17.91 0.54
C GLY A 268 7.81 -16.92 1.55
N PHE A 269 9.03 -17.18 2.01
CA PHE A 269 9.82 -16.26 2.81
C PHE A 269 10.98 -15.77 1.95
N PHE A 270 10.91 -14.53 1.47
CA PHE A 270 11.85 -13.99 0.50
C PHE A 270 12.48 -12.69 1.00
N ILE A 271 13.80 -12.70 1.19
CA ILE A 271 14.60 -11.52 1.49
C ILE A 271 15.73 -11.47 0.47
N ASP A 272 15.65 -10.56 -0.49
CA ASP A 272 16.59 -10.49 -1.61
C ASP A 272 16.88 -9.06 -2.07
N HIS A 273 17.99 -8.84 -2.76
CA HIS A 273 18.37 -7.51 -3.26
C HIS A 273 18.45 -6.42 -2.16
N ASN A 274 18.82 -6.78 -0.92
CA ASN A 274 19.10 -5.84 0.17
C ASN A 274 20.62 -5.86 0.46
N PRO A 275 21.45 -5.11 -0.29
CA PRO A 275 22.90 -5.27 -0.30
C PRO A 275 23.60 -4.89 1.01
N GLN A 276 22.95 -4.12 1.89
CA GLN A 276 23.49 -3.70 3.19
C GLN A 276 22.99 -4.54 4.37
N LEU A 277 22.08 -5.50 4.12
CA LEU A 277 21.45 -6.30 5.18
C LEU A 277 22.51 -7.18 5.85
N GLN A 278 22.72 -6.94 7.14
CA GLN A 278 23.73 -7.59 7.98
C GLN A 278 23.10 -8.52 9.01
N GLU A 279 21.98 -8.10 9.59
CA GLU A 279 21.38 -8.80 10.73
C GLU A 279 19.93 -9.21 10.44
N LEU A 280 19.60 -10.45 10.82
CA LEU A 280 18.27 -11.02 10.67
C LEU A 280 17.85 -11.77 11.94
N TYR A 281 16.83 -11.29 12.64
CA TYR A 281 16.39 -11.83 13.94
C TYR A 281 14.94 -12.37 13.89
N LEU A 282 14.80 -13.70 13.92
CA LEU A 282 13.53 -14.44 13.74
C LEU A 282 13.41 -15.63 14.71
N ASP A 283 13.76 -15.41 15.97
CA ASP A 283 13.92 -16.50 16.95
C ASP A 283 12.65 -17.28 17.26
N ALA A 284 11.48 -16.65 17.15
CA ALA A 284 10.20 -17.32 17.35
C ALA A 284 9.70 -18.08 16.12
N LEU A 285 10.34 -17.94 14.95
CA LEU A 285 9.85 -18.51 13.70
C LEU A 285 10.00 -20.02 13.74
N THR A 286 8.88 -20.74 13.80
CA THR A 286 8.87 -22.21 13.87
C THR A 286 8.70 -22.87 12.51
N SER A 287 7.89 -22.27 11.63
CA SER A 287 7.48 -22.92 10.38
C SER A 287 7.29 -21.95 9.20
N ILE A 288 7.73 -22.38 8.03
CA ILE A 288 7.45 -21.73 6.74
C ILE A 288 6.81 -22.77 5.82
N CYS A 289 5.59 -22.57 5.35
CA CYS A 289 4.93 -23.55 4.47
C CYS A 289 5.52 -23.59 3.06
N GLY A 290 6.11 -22.49 2.59
CA GLY A 290 6.74 -22.38 1.28
C GLY A 290 8.26 -22.47 1.33
N ALA A 291 8.91 -21.91 0.31
CA ALA A 291 10.36 -21.82 0.24
C ALA A 291 10.90 -20.66 1.08
N LEU A 292 12.08 -20.84 1.68
CA LEU A 292 12.88 -19.79 2.29
C LEU A 292 14.02 -19.43 1.33
N ARG A 293 14.12 -18.14 0.97
CA ARG A 293 15.27 -17.58 0.28
C ARG A 293 15.68 -16.29 0.96
N VAL A 294 16.92 -16.26 1.44
CA VAL A 294 17.54 -15.09 2.03
C VAL A 294 18.89 -14.86 1.35
N SER A 295 19.12 -13.65 0.86
CA SER A 295 20.40 -13.20 0.32
C SER A 295 20.72 -11.78 0.79
N GLY A 296 21.95 -11.56 1.25
CA GLY A 296 22.41 -10.25 1.72
C GLY A 296 23.89 -10.25 2.09
N ASN A 297 24.31 -9.23 2.83
CA ASN A 297 25.66 -9.10 3.38
C ASN A 297 25.69 -9.52 4.86
N LEU A 298 25.12 -10.69 5.15
CA LEU A 298 24.72 -11.14 6.48
C LEU A 298 25.93 -11.51 7.35
N SER A 299 26.05 -10.87 8.50
CA SER A 299 26.98 -11.20 9.58
C SER A 299 26.35 -12.08 10.64
N SER A 300 25.05 -11.90 10.92
CA SER A 300 24.34 -12.72 11.89
C SER A 300 22.89 -12.96 11.47
N VAL A 301 22.45 -14.20 11.69
CA VAL A 301 21.14 -14.70 11.26
C VAL A 301 20.65 -15.63 12.35
N SER A 302 19.45 -15.38 12.87
CA SER A 302 18.88 -16.14 13.98
C SER A 302 17.50 -16.68 13.64
N PHE A 303 17.38 -18.00 13.69
CA PHE A 303 16.16 -18.79 13.44
C PHE A 303 16.07 -19.92 14.48
N ASN A 304 16.26 -19.58 15.76
CA ASN A 304 16.50 -20.57 16.82
C ASN A 304 15.37 -21.60 17.00
N SER A 305 14.13 -21.26 16.63
CA SER A 305 12.98 -22.15 16.74
C SER A 305 12.56 -22.81 15.42
N LEU A 306 13.23 -22.50 14.31
CA LEU A 306 12.82 -22.97 12.99
C LEU A 306 13.05 -24.47 12.89
N ASN A 307 12.01 -25.22 12.55
CA ASN A 307 12.08 -26.68 12.41
C ASN A 307 11.29 -27.23 11.21
N ASP A 308 10.52 -26.39 10.51
CA ASP A 308 9.75 -26.78 9.33
C ASP A 308 9.88 -25.76 8.20
N VAL A 309 10.36 -26.23 7.03
CA VAL A 309 10.35 -25.48 5.78
C VAL A 309 9.73 -26.36 4.69
N GLY A 310 8.53 -26.00 4.26
CA GLY A 310 7.72 -26.74 3.32
C GLY A 310 8.26 -26.72 1.88
N GLY A 311 9.15 -25.79 1.53
CA GLY A 311 9.84 -25.69 0.25
C GLY A 311 11.36 -25.77 0.35
N ALA A 312 12.05 -25.28 -0.69
CA ALA A 312 13.51 -25.17 -0.69
C ALA A 312 13.98 -24.14 0.35
N PHE A 313 15.13 -24.37 0.97
CA PHE A 313 15.81 -23.41 1.84
C PHE A 313 17.13 -22.98 1.19
N SER A 314 17.32 -21.67 1.09
CA SER A 314 18.50 -21.04 0.52
C SER A 314 18.88 -19.84 1.39
N LEU A 315 20.05 -19.91 2.02
CA LEU A 315 20.65 -18.80 2.75
C LEU A 315 22.00 -18.49 2.13
N THR A 316 22.17 -17.26 1.66
CA THR A 316 23.40 -16.83 0.98
C THR A 316 23.87 -15.50 1.56
N SER A 317 25.14 -15.43 1.96
CA SER A 317 25.78 -14.19 2.40
C SER A 317 26.96 -13.85 1.50
N SER A 318 27.15 -12.54 1.24
CA SER A 318 28.39 -12.02 0.67
C SER A 318 29.48 -11.74 1.71
N GLN A 319 29.16 -11.79 3.01
CA GLN A 319 30.17 -11.74 4.07
C GLN A 319 30.83 -13.10 4.27
N ASP A 320 32.13 -13.07 4.57
CA ASP A 320 32.86 -14.25 5.03
C ASP A 320 32.51 -14.53 6.50
N GLY A 321 32.41 -15.82 6.87
CA GLY A 321 32.36 -16.22 8.28
C GLY A 321 30.98 -16.33 8.91
N LEU A 322 29.89 -16.21 8.14
CA LEU A 322 28.56 -16.56 8.64
C LEU A 322 28.53 -18.01 9.17
N ASP A 323 28.12 -18.18 10.42
CA ASP A 323 27.97 -19.49 11.03
C ASP A 323 26.64 -20.12 10.61
N CYS A 324 26.72 -21.14 9.75
CA CYS A 324 25.55 -21.90 9.32
C CYS A 324 25.32 -23.18 10.14
N SER A 325 26.17 -23.50 11.12
CA SER A 325 26.01 -24.73 11.91
C SER A 325 24.67 -24.87 12.66
N PRO A 326 23.98 -23.78 13.08
CA PRO A 326 22.64 -23.91 13.64
C PRO A 326 21.61 -24.53 12.68
N PHE A 327 21.86 -24.48 11.37
CA PHE A 327 20.95 -25.01 10.35
C PHE A 327 21.26 -26.45 9.94
N ASP A 328 22.36 -27.04 10.42
CA ASP A 328 22.73 -28.42 10.08
C ASP A 328 21.65 -29.42 10.54
N ALA A 329 20.96 -29.15 11.65
CA ALA A 329 19.85 -29.97 12.14
C ALA A 329 18.60 -29.94 11.23
N LEU A 330 18.37 -28.85 10.50
CA LEU A 330 17.31 -28.77 9.49
C LEU A 330 17.59 -29.67 8.29
N HIS A 331 18.85 -30.08 8.11
CA HIS A 331 19.26 -31.02 7.05
C HIS A 331 19.10 -32.48 7.47
N GLU A 332 19.32 -32.81 8.75
CA GLU A 332 19.36 -34.21 9.22
C GLU A 332 18.01 -34.80 9.64
N ASP A 333 17.08 -33.99 10.19
CA ASP A 333 15.85 -34.52 10.81
C ASP A 333 14.59 -34.50 9.93
N ALA A 334 14.62 -33.89 8.73
CA ALA A 334 13.46 -33.91 7.84
C ALA A 334 13.81 -33.69 6.35
N TRP A 335 13.17 -34.48 5.48
CA TRP A 335 13.03 -34.32 4.02
C TRP A 335 14.14 -34.83 3.09
N SER A 336 14.10 -36.13 2.82
CA SER A 336 14.84 -36.83 1.76
C SER A 336 14.43 -36.50 0.30
N ASN A 337 13.90 -35.31 -0.01
CA ASN A 337 13.38 -35.03 -1.36
C ASN A 337 13.29 -33.54 -1.78
N LYS A 338 14.04 -32.63 -1.15
CA LYS A 338 14.07 -31.19 -1.51
C LYS A 338 15.53 -30.77 -1.74
N ASP A 339 15.78 -30.00 -2.80
CA ASP A 339 17.11 -29.46 -3.10
C ASP A 339 17.42 -28.30 -2.14
N TYR A 340 18.44 -28.47 -1.30
CA TYR A 340 18.97 -27.45 -0.39
C TYR A 340 20.32 -26.95 -0.93
N LEU A 341 20.47 -25.63 -1.08
CA LEU A 341 21.74 -24.99 -1.46
C LEU A 341 22.13 -23.99 -0.37
N ILE A 342 23.08 -24.37 0.47
CA ILE A 342 23.81 -23.45 1.36
C ILE A 342 25.16 -23.18 0.69
N GLU A 343 25.21 -22.19 -0.20
CA GLU A 343 26.45 -21.83 -0.88
C GLU A 343 27.31 -20.92 0.00
N ARG A 344 28.39 -21.48 0.57
CA ARG A 344 29.50 -20.68 1.13
C ARG A 344 30.35 -20.15 -0.03
N TYR A 345 30.15 -18.92 -0.48
CA TYR A 345 31.04 -18.33 -1.48
C TYR A 345 32.37 -17.92 -0.84
N PHE A 346 33.42 -18.71 -1.07
CA PHE A 346 34.80 -18.29 -0.85
C PHE A 346 35.24 -17.46 -2.07
N ILE A 347 35.06 -16.14 -2.05
CA ILE A 347 35.50 -15.28 -3.16
C ILE A 347 37.01 -15.03 -3.05
N ARG A 348 37.80 -15.92 -3.65
CA ARG A 348 39.08 -15.53 -4.29
C ARG A 348 38.87 -15.50 -5.80
N SER A 349 38.49 -14.32 -6.30
CA SER A 349 38.71 -13.81 -7.66
C SER A 349 39.16 -14.83 -8.74
N LEU A 350 38.22 -15.34 -9.55
CA LEU A 350 38.17 -15.24 -11.02
C LEU A 350 37.10 -16.21 -11.62
N HIS A 351 36.10 -15.65 -12.31
CA HIS A 351 35.33 -16.21 -13.44
C HIS A 351 35.37 -17.75 -13.70
N ARG A 352 34.29 -18.46 -13.34
CA ARG A 352 33.48 -19.33 -14.25
C ARG A 352 32.41 -20.09 -13.46
N TYR A 353 31.19 -20.10 -14.01
CA TYR A 353 30.12 -21.04 -13.70
C TYR A 353 30.65 -22.48 -13.61
N ILE A 354 30.56 -23.10 -12.44
CA ILE A 354 30.63 -24.55 -12.28
C ILE A 354 29.63 -24.95 -11.19
N ASN A 355 28.50 -25.52 -11.62
CA ASN A 355 27.66 -26.38 -10.78
C ASN A 355 28.51 -27.60 -10.36
N LEU A 356 28.74 -27.78 -9.06
CA LEU A 356 29.35 -29.01 -8.53
C LEU A 356 28.31 -29.79 -7.74
N GLY A 357 27.64 -30.69 -8.45
CA GLY A 357 26.94 -31.81 -7.85
C GLY A 357 27.93 -32.77 -7.19
N LEU A 358 27.57 -33.22 -5.99
CA LEU A 358 28.27 -34.25 -5.24
C LEU A 358 28.29 -35.57 -6.04
N CYS A 359 29.48 -36.09 -6.29
CA CYS A 359 29.69 -37.40 -6.91
C CYS A 359 30.60 -38.23 -6.00
N THR A 360 30.03 -39.12 -5.19
CA THR A 360 30.78 -40.16 -4.47
C THR A 360 30.89 -41.43 -5.31
N SER A 361 32.14 -41.81 -5.61
CA SER A 361 32.65 -43.11 -6.09
C SER A 361 32.15 -43.71 -7.43
N TYR A 362 33.11 -43.79 -8.36
CA TYR A 362 33.37 -44.78 -9.41
C TYR A 362 32.22 -45.38 -10.26
N SER A 363 32.31 -45.06 -11.55
CA SER A 363 31.81 -45.79 -12.74
C SER A 363 30.30 -45.87 -12.97
N GLN A 364 29.74 -44.82 -13.58
CA GLN A 364 28.99 -44.81 -14.85
C GLN A 364 28.14 -43.53 -14.92
N CYS A 365 28.62 -42.51 -15.63
CA CYS A 365 27.80 -41.34 -15.96
C CYS A 365 26.83 -41.70 -17.09
N ASN A 366 25.58 -42.00 -16.76
CA ASN A 366 24.47 -41.79 -17.68
C ASN A 366 23.85 -40.42 -17.39
N LEU A 367 23.99 -39.50 -18.34
CA LEU A 367 23.31 -38.21 -18.35
C LEU A 367 21.79 -38.46 -18.31
N TRP A 368 21.12 -38.03 -17.25
CA TRP A 368 19.69 -37.75 -17.30
C TRP A 368 19.52 -36.24 -17.45
N LEU A 369 19.05 -35.79 -18.61
CA LEU A 369 18.46 -34.48 -18.78
C LEU A 369 17.18 -34.45 -17.95
N VAL A 370 17.14 -33.65 -16.87
CA VAL A 370 15.87 -33.23 -16.28
C VAL A 370 15.42 -31.98 -17.04
N GLU A 371 14.34 -32.15 -17.78
CA GLU A 371 13.61 -31.11 -18.51
C GLU A 371 13.10 -30.04 -17.52
N PHE A 372 13.59 -28.80 -17.62
CA PHE A 372 12.90 -27.66 -17.03
C PHE A 372 11.65 -27.37 -17.86
N LYS A 373 10.46 -27.75 -17.33
CA LYS A 373 9.22 -27.15 -17.81
C LYS A 373 9.21 -25.67 -17.45
N HIS A 374 9.16 -24.85 -18.48
CA HIS A 374 9.06 -23.40 -18.42
C HIS A 374 7.88 -22.96 -17.55
N PHE A 375 8.12 -22.00 -16.65
CA PHE A 375 7.09 -21.05 -16.22
C PHE A 375 7.44 -19.69 -16.82
N CYS A 376 6.70 -19.31 -17.87
CA CYS A 376 6.63 -17.95 -18.36
C CYS A 376 5.49 -17.23 -17.61
N PHE A 377 5.79 -16.10 -16.98
CA PHE A 377 4.82 -15.02 -16.77
C PHE A 377 5.11 -13.94 -17.84
N GLY A 378 4.11 -13.58 -18.66
CA GLY A 378 4.22 -12.60 -19.76
C GLY A 378 4.49 -11.17 -19.26
N GLN A 379 4.87 -10.19 -20.08
CA GLN A 379 4.75 -9.97 -21.52
C GLN A 379 6.04 -9.32 -22.08
N TYR A 380 6.47 -9.70 -23.29
CA TYR A 380 7.03 -8.88 -24.39
C TYR A 380 7.80 -9.80 -25.36
N ASN A 381 7.37 -9.77 -26.62
CA ASN A 381 7.81 -10.52 -27.82
C ASN A 381 9.24 -11.09 -27.83
N CYS A 382 9.35 -12.43 -27.91
CA CYS A 382 10.54 -13.10 -28.44
C CYS A 382 10.35 -13.35 -29.95
N ASN A 383 11.16 -12.70 -30.77
CA ASN A 383 11.30 -13.01 -32.19
C ASN A 383 12.76 -13.35 -32.49
N HIS A 384 12.97 -14.54 -33.07
CA HIS A 384 14.13 -15.09 -33.78
C HIS A 384 14.69 -16.42 -33.25
N SER A 385 14.29 -17.46 -33.97
CA SER A 385 14.92 -18.77 -34.09
C SER A 385 16.29 -18.68 -34.78
N GLY A 386 17.27 -19.44 -34.30
CA GLY A 386 18.54 -19.67 -34.99
C GLY A 386 19.31 -20.85 -34.38
N VAL A 387 19.10 -22.05 -34.94
CA VAL A 387 19.90 -23.25 -34.66
C VAL A 387 21.21 -23.15 -35.44
N VAL A 388 22.36 -23.28 -34.77
CA VAL A 388 23.66 -23.48 -35.42
C VAL A 388 24.24 -24.82 -34.97
N HIS A 389 24.33 -25.77 -35.91
CA HIS A 389 25.08 -27.01 -35.77
C HIS A 389 26.59 -26.73 -35.89
N TRP A 390 27.40 -27.32 -35.00
CA TRP A 390 28.84 -27.46 -35.23
C TRP A 390 29.22 -28.94 -35.22
N GLY A 391 29.75 -29.38 -36.37
CA GLY A 391 30.26 -30.71 -36.62
C GLY A 391 31.65 -30.95 -36.03
N GLN A 392 31.96 -32.22 -35.83
CA GLN A 392 33.23 -32.74 -35.36
C GLN A 392 34.39 -32.38 -36.32
N LEU A 393 35.51 -31.96 -35.75
CA LEU A 393 36.82 -32.03 -36.42
C LEU A 393 37.75 -32.90 -35.56
N THR A 394 38.07 -34.07 -36.09
CA THR A 394 39.13 -34.97 -35.59
C THR A 394 40.50 -34.43 -35.98
N LYS A 395 41.45 -34.48 -35.04
CA LYS A 395 42.88 -34.18 -35.25
C LYS A 395 43.55 -35.20 -36.18
N ALA A 396 44.47 -34.72 -36.99
CA ALA A 396 45.72 -35.44 -37.32
C ALA A 396 46.82 -34.92 -36.38
#